data_AF-A0A919G6R2-F1
#
_entry.id   AF-A0A919G6R2-F1
#
_cell.length_a   1.000
_cell.length_b   1.000
_cell.length_c   1.000
_cell.angle_alpha   90.00
_cell.angle_beta   90.00
_cell.angle_gamma   90.00
#
_symmetry.space_group_name_H-M   'P 1'
#
loop_
_entity.id
_entity.type
_entity.pdbx_description
1 polymer ?
#
loop_
_entity_poly.entity_id
_entity_poly.type
_entity_poly.pdbx_seq_one_letter_code
_entity_poly.pdbx_strand_id
1 'polypeptide(L)'
;MHADLSRLTFRPELHYSAVLAQQGRVQLDADANEQTAIDLGRARALTADLIGQHGGPRGATGFAITFVGGRRDIDDLTIGGGRYYVDGIQLDADRPAPGTAVPDEDAPGDAGTDDADGGAGGAAAADATWTYWDQPDAHRDPEVPGDRLPTQFPFVVYLKVWERSVTAAEDPALREVALGSAMPDTAARVKVVWQVLPLTLSEIGLLGTEPSPDEVRGAFRAWADRQEAPGGRAALRGERPERADEDPCLVGPDARYRGPENQLYRVEVHDGGTAKDATFKWSRENGSVLFPVDGLDGTWVELASLGGDDKLDLNVGDRVEFVDSAYASRLEPLPLLRVEEIDLPGRRVRLSGEPGTQRGGVGRRPELHPYLRRWDHRDGHRRPSSGAGRGTAAAARPRSGAVPIEEGRWLPLEDGVEVYFAKGGTYRTGDFWVAAARTATGSVEWPLDAARRPLLQAPAGIALHHAPLALIRGEGGSVDLRLAFGPLAGAIPAASEAELAAERQARDEEAAAESGAPNPRSQTSTAAEAEAEEETGEWTGEWTGEGAGKVAGKAADEVADDGASASGSASTSPSASTGGAPGAGRRAPGRGGRRHG
;
A
#
# COMPACT_ATOMS: atom_id res chain seq x y z
N MET A 1 -2.54 4.47 -5.35
CA MET A 1 -3.90 4.91 -4.99
C MET A 1 -4.26 6.08 -5.88
N HIS A 2 -5.17 5.85 -6.82
CA HIS A 2 -5.75 6.84 -7.72
C HIS A 2 -7.20 7.04 -7.31
N ALA A 3 -7.47 8.19 -6.70
CA ALA A 3 -8.77 8.63 -6.23
C ALA A 3 -8.67 10.16 -6.06
N ASP A 4 -9.78 10.86 -6.27
CA ASP A 4 -9.84 12.28 -5.94
C ASP A 4 -9.92 12.45 -4.43
N LEU A 5 -9.04 13.27 -3.86
CA LEU A 5 -8.73 13.32 -2.43
C LEU A 5 -8.20 14.71 -2.06
N SER A 6 -8.65 15.27 -0.94
CA SER A 6 -8.19 16.60 -0.50
C SER A 6 -6.71 16.61 -0.12
N ARG A 7 -6.23 15.53 0.50
CA ARG A 7 -4.85 15.30 0.98
C ARG A 7 -4.72 13.90 1.59
N LEU A 8 -3.48 13.42 1.73
CA LEU A 8 -3.12 12.34 2.66
C LEU A 8 -2.36 12.93 3.85
N THR A 9 -2.83 12.67 5.08
CA THR A 9 -2.24 13.23 6.31
C THR A 9 -1.55 12.20 7.21
N PHE A 10 -1.94 10.92 7.13
CA PHE A 10 -1.39 9.84 7.96
C PHE A 10 0.14 9.80 7.93
N ARG A 11 0.74 9.80 9.12
CA ARG A 11 2.19 9.79 9.35
C ARG A 11 2.54 8.88 10.54
N PRO A 12 3.02 7.64 10.30
CA PRO A 12 3.29 6.69 11.37
C PRO A 12 4.38 7.18 12.35
N GLU A 13 5.27 8.07 11.90
CA GLU A 13 6.32 8.70 12.71
C GLU A 13 5.81 9.78 13.70
N LEU A 14 4.54 10.19 13.60
CA LEU A 14 3.90 11.08 14.57
C LEU A 14 3.10 10.33 15.66
N HIS A 15 2.97 9.01 15.53
CA HIS A 15 2.38 8.12 16.53
C HIS A 15 0.94 8.47 16.97
N TYR A 16 0.14 9.12 16.10
CA TYR A 16 -1.28 9.34 16.35
C TYR A 16 -2.05 8.02 16.40
N SER A 17 -2.95 7.88 17.40
CA SER A 17 -3.69 6.65 17.66
C SER A 17 -5.17 6.69 17.26
N ALA A 18 -5.70 7.88 16.96
CA ALA A 18 -7.06 8.13 16.46
C ALA A 18 -7.20 9.58 15.95
N VAL A 19 -8.22 9.83 15.13
CA VAL A 19 -8.72 11.15 14.71
C VAL A 19 -9.98 11.48 15.51
N LEU A 20 -10.07 12.70 16.06
CA LEU A 20 -11.18 13.11 16.93
C LEU A 20 -12.09 14.13 16.22
N ALA A 21 -13.27 13.67 15.78
CA ALA A 21 -14.31 14.53 15.24
C ALA A 21 -14.78 15.56 16.29
N GLN A 22 -14.87 16.83 15.90
CA GLN A 22 -15.23 17.94 16.80
C GLN A 22 -16.63 18.49 16.47
N GLN A 23 -17.41 18.76 17.52
CA GLN A 23 -18.75 19.33 17.37
C GLN A 23 -18.71 20.66 16.59
N GLY A 24 -19.57 20.78 15.56
CA GLY A 24 -19.67 21.99 14.74
C GLY A 24 -18.50 22.22 13.78
N ARG A 25 -17.64 21.22 13.53
CA ARG A 25 -16.63 21.27 12.46
C ARG A 25 -17.08 20.49 11.23
N VAL A 26 -16.74 21.01 10.06
CA VAL A 26 -16.82 20.26 8.78
C VAL A 26 -15.88 19.06 8.88
N GLN A 27 -16.30 17.90 8.36
CA GLN A 27 -15.47 16.71 8.21
C GLN A 27 -14.90 16.66 6.79
N LEU A 28 -13.66 16.21 6.63
CA LEU A 28 -13.03 15.99 5.32
C LEU A 28 -12.80 14.50 5.04
N ASP A 29 -12.68 14.14 3.76
CA ASP A 29 -12.24 12.82 3.30
C ASP A 29 -10.93 12.40 3.99
N ALA A 30 -9.97 13.34 4.09
CA ALA A 30 -8.68 13.13 4.71
C ALA A 30 -8.76 12.65 6.17
N ASP A 31 -9.76 13.12 6.92
CA ASP A 31 -9.89 12.83 8.35
C ASP A 31 -10.36 11.37 8.57
N ALA A 32 -11.30 10.89 7.73
CA ALA A 32 -11.75 9.50 7.73
C ALA A 32 -10.70 8.53 7.14
N ASN A 33 -9.99 8.97 6.08
CA ASN A 33 -8.90 8.22 5.47
C ASN A 33 -7.71 8.05 6.44
N GLU A 34 -7.38 9.09 7.22
CA GLU A 34 -6.32 8.99 8.24
C GLU A 34 -6.69 8.06 9.40
N GLN A 35 -7.93 8.10 9.91
CA GLN A 35 -8.39 7.14 10.92
C GLN A 35 -8.24 5.69 10.40
N THR A 36 -8.70 5.43 9.18
CA THR A 36 -8.61 4.11 8.55
C THR A 36 -7.16 3.65 8.39
N ALA A 37 -6.25 4.55 8.00
CA ALA A 37 -4.82 4.25 7.87
C ALA A 37 -4.14 3.97 9.23
N ILE A 38 -4.52 4.70 10.28
CA ILE A 38 -4.04 4.45 11.65
C ILE A 38 -4.44 3.05 12.13
N ASP A 39 -5.72 2.70 12.02
CA ASP A 39 -6.21 1.39 12.49
C ASP A 39 -5.63 0.24 11.68
N LEU A 40 -5.55 0.38 10.36
CA LEU A 40 -4.96 -0.62 9.46
C LEU A 40 -3.47 -0.83 9.73
N GLY A 41 -2.71 0.25 9.96
CA GLY A 41 -1.30 0.19 10.33
C GLY A 41 -1.07 -0.52 11.67
N ARG A 42 -1.90 -0.22 12.67
CA ARG A 42 -1.86 -0.87 14.00
C ARG A 42 -2.23 -2.35 13.93
N ALA A 43 -3.27 -2.70 13.17
CA ALA A 43 -3.69 -4.08 12.98
C ALA A 43 -2.62 -4.93 12.27
N ARG A 44 -1.95 -4.38 11.24
CA ARG A 44 -0.85 -5.05 10.54
C ARG A 44 0.38 -5.23 11.43
N ALA A 45 0.81 -4.20 12.15
CA ALA A 45 1.92 -4.29 13.09
C ALA A 45 1.68 -5.41 14.12
N LEU A 46 0.53 -5.39 14.80
CA LEU A 46 0.15 -6.45 15.77
C LEU A 46 0.13 -7.85 15.13
N THR A 47 -0.35 -7.97 13.90
CA THR A 47 -0.42 -9.26 13.20
C THR A 47 0.97 -9.77 12.80
N ALA A 48 1.86 -8.89 12.36
CA ALA A 48 3.26 -9.21 12.05
C ALA A 48 4.09 -9.52 13.30
N ASP A 49 3.87 -8.81 14.41
CA ASP A 49 4.53 -9.08 15.71
C ASP A 49 4.15 -10.46 16.28
N LEU A 50 2.92 -10.94 16.00
CA LEU A 50 2.42 -12.24 16.49
C LEU A 50 2.74 -13.42 15.56
N ILE A 51 2.63 -13.24 14.24
CA ILE A 51 2.82 -14.32 13.24
C ILE A 51 4.27 -14.37 12.72
N GLY A 52 5.00 -13.26 12.80
CA GLY A 52 6.23 -13.02 12.05
C GLY A 52 5.95 -12.53 10.62
N GLN A 53 7.01 -12.43 9.82
CA GLN A 53 6.96 -11.86 8.45
C GLN A 53 5.92 -12.54 7.54
N HIS A 54 5.72 -13.85 7.68
CA HIS A 54 4.66 -14.55 6.94
C HIS A 54 4.25 -15.90 7.59
N GLY A 55 2.99 -16.30 7.43
CA GLY A 55 2.50 -17.61 7.88
C GLY A 55 0.98 -17.75 7.78
N GLY A 56 0.46 -18.97 7.90
CA GLY A 56 -0.99 -19.25 7.89
C GLY A 56 -1.46 -20.09 9.09
N PRO A 57 -2.76 -20.08 9.43
CA PRO A 57 -3.29 -20.87 10.52
C PRO A 57 -3.22 -22.37 10.19
N ARG A 58 -2.72 -23.17 11.11
CA ARG A 58 -2.58 -24.63 10.95
C ARG A 58 -3.95 -25.28 10.72
N GLY A 59 -4.05 -26.10 9.68
CA GLY A 59 -5.31 -26.72 9.24
C GLY A 59 -6.11 -25.88 8.23
N ALA A 60 -5.78 -24.60 8.05
CA ALA A 60 -6.34 -23.73 7.02
C ALA A 60 -5.23 -22.84 6.39
N THR A 61 -4.04 -23.41 6.20
CA THR A 61 -2.85 -22.73 5.68
C THR A 61 -2.96 -22.64 4.16
N GLY A 62 -3.19 -21.42 3.64
CA GLY A 62 -3.43 -21.14 2.23
C GLY A 62 -2.22 -21.33 1.31
N PHE A 63 -2.45 -21.21 0.01
CA PHE A 63 -1.45 -21.24 -1.06
C PHE A 63 -0.61 -22.53 -1.11
N ALA A 64 -1.24 -23.69 -0.92
CA ALA A 64 -0.57 -24.99 -1.06
C ALA A 64 -0.20 -25.25 -2.53
N ILE A 65 1.09 -25.31 -2.86
CA ILE A 65 1.57 -25.42 -4.24
C ILE A 65 1.84 -26.89 -4.64
N THR A 66 1.18 -27.35 -5.70
CA THR A 66 1.54 -28.60 -6.40
C THR A 66 1.93 -28.27 -7.84
N PHE A 67 3.08 -28.77 -8.31
CA PHE A 67 3.48 -28.64 -9.71
C PHE A 67 2.75 -29.67 -10.59
N VAL A 68 2.30 -29.25 -11.77
CA VAL A 68 1.54 -30.07 -12.73
C VAL A 68 2.16 -29.92 -14.12
N GLY A 69 3.14 -30.78 -14.41
CA GLY A 69 3.85 -30.82 -15.70
C GLY A 69 3.85 -32.20 -16.36
N GLY A 70 4.59 -32.33 -17.46
CA GLY A 70 4.87 -33.61 -18.13
C GLY A 70 3.68 -34.31 -18.81
N ARG A 71 2.48 -33.69 -18.81
CA ARG A 71 1.23 -34.24 -19.40
C ARG A 71 0.37 -33.24 -20.20
N ARG A 72 0.81 -31.99 -20.30
CA ARG A 72 0.12 -30.88 -20.99
C ARG A 72 1.12 -30.18 -21.91
N ASP A 73 0.64 -29.43 -22.89
CA ASP A 73 1.50 -28.64 -23.78
C ASP A 73 2.22 -27.47 -23.07
N ILE A 74 1.73 -27.09 -21.88
CA ILE A 74 2.26 -26.02 -21.02
C ILE A 74 2.16 -26.48 -19.56
N ASP A 75 3.21 -26.26 -18.76
CA ASP A 75 3.24 -26.57 -17.33
C ASP A 75 2.33 -25.65 -16.51
N ASP A 76 1.91 -26.13 -15.33
CA ASP A 76 0.96 -25.45 -14.43
C ASP A 76 1.31 -25.69 -12.95
N LEU A 77 0.68 -24.91 -12.05
CA LEU A 77 0.67 -25.14 -10.60
C LEU A 77 -0.78 -25.20 -10.13
N THR A 78 -1.14 -26.10 -9.22
CA THR A 78 -2.34 -25.88 -8.39
C THR A 78 -1.97 -25.09 -7.14
N ILE A 79 -2.88 -24.21 -6.73
CA ILE A 79 -2.76 -23.29 -5.60
C ILE A 79 -3.96 -23.56 -4.68
N GLY A 80 -3.71 -24.26 -3.58
CA GLY A 80 -4.75 -24.65 -2.62
C GLY A 80 -5.29 -23.47 -1.81
N GLY A 81 -6.59 -23.52 -1.52
CA GLY A 81 -7.30 -22.58 -0.65
C GLY A 81 -6.81 -22.55 0.81
N GLY A 82 -7.41 -21.67 1.60
CA GLY A 82 -7.05 -21.33 2.97
C GLY A 82 -6.44 -19.94 3.11
N ARG A 83 -6.13 -19.54 4.34
CA ARG A 83 -5.65 -18.21 4.68
C ARG A 83 -4.14 -18.17 4.89
N TYR A 84 -3.54 -17.03 4.59
CA TYR A 84 -2.12 -16.76 4.84
C TYR A 84 -1.93 -15.28 5.17
N TYR A 85 -0.82 -14.94 5.80
CA TYR A 85 -0.47 -13.57 6.16
C TYR A 85 0.94 -13.26 5.67
N VAL A 86 1.17 -12.05 5.18
CA VAL A 86 2.48 -11.51 4.81
C VAL A 86 2.54 -10.07 5.32
N ASP A 87 3.53 -9.75 6.15
CA ASP A 87 3.71 -8.45 6.83
C ASP A 87 2.43 -7.90 7.50
N GLY A 88 1.67 -8.81 8.10
CA GLY A 88 0.39 -8.50 8.76
C GLY A 88 -0.81 -8.30 7.81
N ILE A 89 -0.61 -8.31 6.49
CA ILE A 89 -1.68 -8.31 5.50
C ILE A 89 -2.30 -9.71 5.45
N GLN A 90 -3.60 -9.83 5.76
CA GLN A 90 -4.35 -11.08 5.59
C GLN A 90 -4.63 -11.32 4.11
N LEU A 91 -4.44 -12.56 3.68
CA LEU A 91 -4.70 -13.06 2.33
C LEU A 91 -5.61 -14.28 2.43
N ASP A 92 -6.55 -14.34 1.49
CA ASP A 92 -7.41 -15.50 1.30
C ASP A 92 -7.15 -16.11 -0.08
N ALA A 93 -6.97 -17.42 -0.11
CA ALA A 93 -6.77 -18.22 -1.32
C ALA A 93 -8.01 -19.06 -1.66
N ASP A 94 -9.05 -19.08 -0.81
CA ASP A 94 -10.26 -19.87 -1.08
C ASP A 94 -10.93 -19.41 -2.39
N ARG A 95 -11.13 -20.35 -3.31
CA ARG A 95 -11.83 -20.09 -4.57
C ARG A 95 -13.33 -20.00 -4.29
N PRO A 96 -14.02 -18.88 -4.62
CA PRO A 96 -15.46 -18.78 -4.42
C PRO A 96 -16.19 -19.87 -5.20
N ALA A 97 -17.03 -20.64 -4.52
CA ALA A 97 -17.91 -21.60 -5.17
C ALA A 97 -18.91 -20.85 -6.07
N PRO A 98 -19.24 -21.36 -7.27
CA PRO A 98 -20.26 -20.75 -8.11
C PRO A 98 -21.62 -20.77 -7.41
N GLY A 99 -22.33 -19.65 -7.43
CA GLY A 99 -23.67 -19.56 -6.87
C GLY A 99 -24.66 -20.45 -7.62
N THR A 100 -25.58 -21.09 -6.90
CA THR A 100 -26.68 -21.84 -7.51
C THR A 100 -27.69 -20.85 -8.11
N ALA A 101 -27.86 -20.87 -9.43
CA ALA A 101 -28.90 -20.11 -10.09
C ALA A 101 -30.29 -20.62 -9.68
N VAL A 102 -31.27 -19.71 -9.58
CA VAL A 102 -32.69 -20.10 -9.49
C VAL A 102 -33.08 -20.73 -10.85
N PRO A 103 -33.80 -21.86 -10.87
CA PRO A 103 -34.34 -22.41 -12.12
C PRO A 103 -35.23 -21.38 -12.82
N ASP A 104 -35.03 -21.23 -14.13
CA ASP A 104 -35.86 -20.37 -14.96
C ASP A 104 -37.18 -21.10 -15.28
N GLU A 105 -38.30 -20.58 -14.78
CA GLU A 105 -39.64 -21.18 -14.94
C GLU A 105 -40.18 -21.00 -16.38
N ASP A 106 -39.65 -20.04 -17.14
CA ASP A 106 -40.02 -19.76 -18.55
C ASP A 106 -39.00 -20.35 -19.54
N ALA A 107 -37.91 -20.98 -19.07
CA ALA A 107 -37.00 -21.72 -19.94
C ALA A 107 -37.78 -22.82 -20.68
N PRO A 108 -37.59 -22.99 -22.01
CA PRO A 108 -38.33 -23.97 -22.78
C PRO A 108 -38.02 -25.36 -22.26
N GLY A 109 -38.98 -25.94 -21.51
CA GLY A 109 -38.80 -27.20 -20.81
C GLY A 109 -38.30 -28.30 -21.74
N ASP A 110 -37.31 -29.06 -21.27
CA ASP A 110 -36.63 -30.10 -22.05
C ASP A 110 -37.59 -31.26 -22.38
N ALA A 111 -38.33 -31.06 -23.46
CA ALA A 111 -39.50 -31.85 -23.83
C ALA A 111 -39.12 -33.12 -24.62
N GLY A 112 -38.21 -33.91 -24.06
CA GLY A 112 -38.13 -35.35 -24.32
C GLY A 112 -36.91 -35.84 -25.10
N THR A 113 -35.91 -36.30 -24.35
CA THR A 113 -35.25 -37.57 -24.66
C THR A 113 -35.46 -38.55 -23.51
N ASP A 114 -36.47 -39.42 -23.62
CA ASP A 114 -36.62 -40.63 -22.81
C ASP A 114 -35.57 -41.69 -23.23
N ASP A 115 -34.27 -41.35 -23.13
CA ASP A 115 -33.15 -42.25 -23.39
C ASP A 115 -32.44 -42.57 -22.07
N ALA A 116 -32.64 -43.79 -21.58
CA ALA A 116 -32.11 -44.27 -20.30
C ALA A 116 -30.65 -44.75 -20.43
N ASP A 117 -29.71 -43.80 -20.53
CA ASP A 117 -28.29 -44.04 -20.21
C ASP A 117 -27.82 -43.10 -19.09
N GLY A 118 -26.83 -43.53 -18.31
CA GLY A 118 -26.37 -42.92 -17.06
C GLY A 118 -25.57 -41.62 -17.23
N GLY A 119 -25.90 -40.81 -18.22
CA GLY A 119 -25.28 -39.52 -18.52
C GLY A 119 -25.59 -38.47 -17.47
N ALA A 120 -24.98 -38.59 -16.28
CA ALA A 120 -25.03 -37.55 -15.26
C ALA A 120 -24.41 -36.26 -15.81
N GLY A 121 -25.26 -35.32 -16.25
CA GLY A 121 -24.92 -33.95 -16.62
C GLY A 121 -24.47 -33.15 -15.41
N GLY A 122 -23.39 -33.59 -14.78
CA GLY A 122 -22.80 -32.91 -13.65
C GLY A 122 -22.29 -31.55 -14.10
N ALA A 123 -22.89 -30.48 -13.56
CA ALA A 123 -22.21 -29.22 -13.45
C ALA A 123 -20.85 -29.50 -12.82
N ALA A 124 -19.78 -29.34 -13.59
CA ALA A 124 -18.44 -29.75 -13.18
C ALA A 124 -18.13 -29.10 -11.83
N ALA A 125 -17.88 -29.94 -10.81
CA ALA A 125 -17.63 -29.47 -9.46
C ALA A 125 -16.44 -28.52 -9.51
N ALA A 126 -16.69 -27.21 -9.32
CA ALA A 126 -15.70 -26.19 -9.55
C ALA A 126 -14.44 -26.47 -8.73
N ASP A 127 -13.28 -26.52 -9.41
CA ASP A 127 -12.02 -26.90 -8.78
C ASP A 127 -11.78 -26.04 -7.54
N ALA A 128 -11.66 -26.67 -6.36
CA ALA A 128 -11.49 -25.98 -5.08
C ALA A 128 -10.10 -25.31 -4.89
N THR A 129 -9.40 -25.07 -5.99
CA THR A 129 -8.04 -24.55 -6.10
C THR A 129 -7.94 -23.60 -7.28
N TRP A 130 -7.04 -22.63 -7.20
CA TRP A 130 -6.62 -21.87 -8.39
C TRP A 130 -5.52 -22.62 -9.14
N THR A 131 -5.34 -22.30 -10.41
CA THR A 131 -4.20 -22.71 -11.23
C THR A 131 -3.18 -21.57 -11.31
N TYR A 132 -1.99 -21.81 -11.87
CA TYR A 132 -1.03 -20.72 -12.14
C TYR A 132 -1.57 -19.71 -13.18
N TRP A 133 -2.50 -20.15 -14.03
CA TRP A 133 -3.01 -19.39 -15.16
C TRP A 133 -4.29 -18.61 -14.84
N ASP A 134 -5.18 -19.16 -14.00
CA ASP A 134 -6.50 -18.59 -13.68
C ASP A 134 -6.61 -17.97 -12.27
N GLN A 135 -5.52 -17.95 -11.49
CA GLN A 135 -5.42 -17.21 -10.24
C GLN A 135 -5.81 -15.71 -10.41
N PRO A 136 -6.53 -15.12 -9.43
CA PRO A 136 -6.99 -13.74 -9.49
C PRO A 136 -5.83 -12.74 -9.60
N ASP A 137 -6.07 -11.63 -10.30
CA ASP A 137 -5.17 -10.48 -10.47
C ASP A 137 -3.76 -10.79 -11.02
N ALA A 138 -3.45 -12.04 -11.38
CA ALA A 138 -2.18 -12.42 -12.01
C ALA A 138 -2.13 -12.15 -13.51
N HIS A 139 -3.26 -12.40 -14.20
CA HIS A 139 -3.48 -12.18 -15.63
C HIS A 139 -2.29 -12.67 -16.50
N ARG A 140 -1.88 -13.92 -16.29
CA ARG A 140 -0.76 -14.57 -17.01
C ARG A 140 -1.24 -15.06 -18.37
N ASP A 141 -0.48 -14.76 -19.41
CA ASP A 141 -0.79 -15.12 -20.79
C ASP A 141 0.10 -16.30 -21.22
N PRO A 142 -0.47 -17.49 -21.50
CA PRO A 142 0.31 -18.64 -21.97
C PRO A 142 1.11 -18.37 -23.24
N GLU A 143 0.70 -17.42 -24.09
CA GLU A 143 1.42 -17.08 -25.33
C GLU A 143 2.57 -16.08 -25.10
N VAL A 144 2.69 -15.49 -23.90
CA VAL A 144 3.83 -14.64 -23.52
C VAL A 144 4.92 -15.51 -22.89
N PRO A 145 6.11 -15.69 -23.51
CA PRO A 145 7.14 -16.60 -22.98
C PRO A 145 7.68 -16.20 -21.61
N GLY A 146 7.58 -14.92 -21.24
CA GLY A 146 7.98 -14.40 -19.92
C GLY A 146 6.96 -14.62 -18.80
N ASP A 147 5.75 -15.12 -19.11
CA ASP A 147 4.77 -15.55 -18.11
C ASP A 147 4.84 -17.06 -17.82
N ARG A 148 5.49 -17.86 -18.68
CA ARG A 148 5.59 -19.31 -18.53
C ARG A 148 6.47 -19.71 -17.33
N LEU A 149 6.12 -20.84 -16.70
CA LEU A 149 6.92 -21.43 -15.63
C LEU A 149 8.31 -21.84 -16.14
N PRO A 150 9.37 -21.82 -15.30
CA PRO A 150 10.71 -22.23 -15.71
C PRO A 150 10.77 -23.70 -16.07
N THR A 151 11.20 -24.01 -17.30
CA THR A 151 11.49 -25.38 -17.75
C THR A 151 12.80 -25.95 -17.18
N GLN A 152 13.52 -25.16 -16.37
CA GLN A 152 14.73 -25.57 -15.66
C GLN A 152 14.44 -25.68 -14.17
N PHE A 153 14.57 -26.89 -13.64
CA PHE A 153 14.53 -27.14 -12.20
C PHE A 153 15.93 -27.05 -11.58
N PRO A 154 16.05 -26.70 -10.29
CA PRO A 154 14.97 -26.27 -9.39
C PRO A 154 14.61 -24.78 -9.51
N PHE A 155 13.36 -24.44 -9.14
CA PHE A 155 12.92 -23.06 -8.96
C PHE A 155 12.04 -22.89 -7.72
N VAL A 156 11.95 -21.66 -7.21
CA VAL A 156 11.07 -21.30 -6.08
C VAL A 156 9.75 -20.77 -6.62
N VAL A 157 8.65 -21.15 -5.98
CA VAL A 157 7.36 -20.49 -6.13
C VAL A 157 7.14 -19.60 -4.92
N TYR A 158 6.78 -18.35 -5.15
CA TYR A 158 6.57 -17.34 -4.11
C TYR A 158 5.27 -16.57 -4.32
N LEU A 159 4.80 -15.95 -3.24
CA LEU A 159 3.68 -15.03 -3.20
C LEU A 159 4.21 -13.59 -3.27
N LYS A 160 3.75 -12.82 -4.26
CA LYS A 160 3.92 -11.37 -4.36
C LYS A 160 2.62 -10.70 -3.93
N VAL A 161 2.68 -9.75 -3.01
CA VAL A 161 1.51 -9.16 -2.35
C VAL A 161 1.64 -7.64 -2.34
N TRP A 162 0.56 -6.90 -2.58
CA TRP A 162 0.51 -5.44 -2.41
C TRP A 162 -0.93 -4.92 -2.35
N GLU A 163 -1.09 -3.61 -2.25
CA GLU A 163 -2.39 -2.93 -2.32
C GLU A 163 -2.51 -1.99 -3.52
N ARG A 164 -3.66 -2.03 -4.20
CA ARG A 164 -4.02 -1.07 -5.25
C ARG A 164 -5.39 -0.44 -4.97
N SER A 165 -5.60 0.76 -5.51
CA SER A 165 -6.94 1.36 -5.55
C SER A 165 -7.80 0.71 -6.62
N VAL A 166 -9.11 0.70 -6.40
CA VAL A 166 -10.15 0.34 -7.37
C VAL A 166 -11.21 1.45 -7.38
N THR A 167 -11.64 1.89 -8.55
CA THR A 167 -12.73 2.85 -8.78
C THR A 167 -13.84 2.16 -9.60
N ALA A 168 -15.00 2.78 -9.80
CA ALA A 168 -16.06 2.14 -10.59
C ALA A 168 -15.78 2.11 -12.11
N ALA A 169 -14.70 2.76 -12.55
CA ALA A 169 -14.10 2.52 -13.87
C ALA A 169 -13.46 1.12 -14.00
N GLU A 170 -13.12 0.47 -12.88
CA GLU A 170 -12.59 -0.90 -12.81
C GLU A 170 -13.59 -1.92 -12.26
N ASP A 171 -14.45 -1.52 -11.34
CA ASP A 171 -15.53 -2.34 -10.79
C ASP A 171 -16.84 -1.55 -10.78
N PRO A 172 -17.63 -1.61 -11.88
CA PRO A 172 -18.86 -0.82 -12.03
C PRO A 172 -19.91 -1.06 -10.93
N ALA A 173 -19.81 -2.14 -10.14
CA ALA A 173 -20.70 -2.41 -9.01
C ALA A 173 -20.39 -1.55 -7.77
N LEU A 174 -19.25 -0.84 -7.74
CA LEU A 174 -18.93 0.12 -6.67
C LEU A 174 -19.75 1.41 -6.74
N ARG A 175 -20.38 1.72 -7.88
CA ARG A 175 -21.17 2.94 -8.08
C ARG A 175 -22.62 2.75 -7.65
N GLU A 176 -23.10 3.62 -6.77
CA GLU A 176 -24.52 3.69 -6.43
C GLU A 176 -25.35 4.18 -7.63
N VAL A 177 -26.08 3.24 -8.25
CA VAL A 177 -26.91 3.49 -9.44
C VAL A 177 -28.05 4.48 -9.15
N ALA A 178 -28.54 4.55 -7.91
CA ALA A 178 -29.58 5.48 -7.49
C ALA A 178 -29.17 6.97 -7.56
N LEU A 179 -27.87 7.27 -7.63
CA LEU A 179 -27.36 8.64 -7.86
C LEU A 179 -27.38 9.04 -9.35
N GLY A 180 -27.65 8.10 -10.25
CA GLY A 180 -27.71 8.33 -11.69
C GLY A 180 -26.35 8.32 -12.38
N SER A 181 -26.36 8.19 -13.71
CA SER A 181 -25.14 7.99 -14.53
C SER A 181 -24.23 9.21 -14.67
N ALA A 182 -24.68 10.40 -14.25
CA ALA A 182 -23.95 11.67 -14.36
C ALA A 182 -23.23 12.10 -13.06
N MET A 183 -23.42 11.37 -11.95
CA MET A 183 -22.70 11.61 -10.70
C MET A 183 -21.35 10.87 -10.72
N PRO A 184 -20.25 11.47 -10.24
CA PRO A 184 -18.97 10.79 -10.08
C PRO A 184 -19.02 9.77 -8.93
N ASP A 185 -18.04 8.87 -8.91
CA ASP A 185 -17.90 7.84 -7.87
C ASP A 185 -17.79 8.47 -6.47
N THR A 186 -18.61 7.98 -5.53
CA THR A 186 -18.66 8.53 -4.17
C THR A 186 -17.49 8.09 -3.27
N ALA A 187 -16.88 6.93 -3.56
CA ALA A 187 -15.70 6.43 -2.86
C ALA A 187 -15.00 5.31 -3.64
N ALA A 188 -13.67 5.38 -3.74
CA ALA A 188 -12.82 4.28 -4.19
C ALA A 188 -12.75 3.14 -3.15
N ARG A 189 -12.13 2.02 -3.51
CA ARG A 189 -11.72 0.94 -2.59
C ARG A 189 -10.21 0.73 -2.63
N VAL A 190 -9.67 0.12 -1.59
CA VAL A 190 -8.32 -0.47 -1.61
C VAL A 190 -8.50 -1.98 -1.67
N LYS A 191 -7.90 -2.60 -2.68
CA LYS A 191 -7.88 -4.06 -2.89
C LYS A 191 -6.49 -4.58 -2.56
N VAL A 192 -6.43 -5.56 -1.65
CA VAL A 192 -5.24 -6.40 -1.48
C VAL A 192 -5.15 -7.33 -2.69
N VAL A 193 -4.01 -7.33 -3.35
CA VAL A 193 -3.71 -8.16 -4.51
C VAL A 193 -2.60 -9.13 -4.16
N TRP A 194 -2.72 -10.36 -4.64
CA TRP A 194 -1.69 -11.37 -4.56
C TRP A 194 -1.44 -12.02 -5.92
N GLN A 195 -0.23 -12.49 -6.15
CA GLN A 195 0.15 -13.31 -7.32
C GLN A 195 1.12 -14.41 -6.87
N VAL A 196 0.85 -15.65 -7.28
CA VAL A 196 1.78 -16.78 -7.15
C VAL A 196 2.69 -16.80 -8.39
N LEU A 197 4.00 -16.66 -8.20
CA LEU A 197 4.98 -16.46 -9.27
C LEU A 197 6.21 -17.38 -9.11
N PRO A 198 6.88 -17.76 -10.22
CA PRO A 198 8.15 -18.47 -10.18
C PRO A 198 9.35 -17.52 -10.01
N LEU A 199 10.43 -18.04 -9.43
CA LEU A 199 11.73 -17.36 -9.26
C LEU A 199 12.87 -18.39 -9.32
N THR A 200 13.89 -18.17 -10.14
CA THR A 200 15.00 -19.12 -10.28
C THR A 200 15.95 -19.05 -9.08
N LEU A 201 16.69 -20.13 -8.79
CA LEU A 201 17.69 -20.12 -7.71
C LEU A 201 18.77 -19.04 -7.90
N SER A 202 19.16 -18.78 -9.15
CA SER A 202 20.15 -17.75 -9.48
C SER A 202 19.68 -16.32 -9.12
N GLU A 203 18.39 -16.04 -9.21
CA GLU A 203 17.83 -14.71 -8.88
C GLU A 203 17.85 -14.44 -7.36
N ILE A 204 17.63 -15.47 -6.53
CA ILE A 204 17.84 -15.38 -5.08
C ILE A 204 19.32 -15.54 -4.66
N GLY A 205 20.23 -15.79 -5.60
CA GLY A 205 21.67 -15.89 -5.37
C GLY A 205 22.19 -17.28 -4.98
N LEU A 206 21.38 -18.33 -5.14
CA LEU A 206 21.79 -19.72 -4.95
C LEU A 206 22.30 -20.33 -6.26
N LEU A 207 23.41 -21.07 -6.17
CA LEU A 207 24.10 -21.69 -7.32
C LEU A 207 24.18 -23.22 -7.24
N GLY A 208 23.63 -23.82 -6.18
CA GLY A 208 23.56 -25.28 -5.99
C GLY A 208 22.22 -25.85 -6.44
N THR A 209 22.20 -27.12 -6.86
CA THR A 209 21.00 -27.80 -7.40
C THR A 209 20.09 -28.43 -6.35
N GLU A 210 20.58 -28.64 -5.12
CA GLU A 210 19.81 -29.29 -4.04
C GLU A 210 19.88 -28.51 -2.71
N PRO A 211 19.47 -27.21 -2.67
CA PRO A 211 19.47 -26.46 -1.42
C PRO A 211 18.45 -27.03 -0.42
N SER A 212 18.77 -26.91 0.87
CA SER A 212 17.85 -27.20 1.98
C SER A 212 16.73 -26.15 2.06
N PRO A 213 15.60 -26.45 2.74
CA PRO A 213 14.50 -25.50 2.89
C PRO A 213 14.95 -24.18 3.54
N ASP A 214 15.85 -24.24 4.52
CA ASP A 214 16.28 -23.08 5.30
C ASP A 214 17.29 -22.21 4.54
N GLU A 215 18.14 -22.80 3.70
CA GLU A 215 18.98 -22.05 2.74
C GLU A 215 18.11 -21.28 1.73
N VAL A 216 17.04 -21.92 1.21
CA VAL A 216 16.09 -21.24 0.31
C VAL A 216 15.34 -20.13 1.03
N ARG A 217 14.83 -20.37 2.25
CA ARG A 217 14.18 -19.32 3.08
C ARG A 217 15.11 -18.13 3.33
N GLY A 218 16.37 -18.39 3.70
CA GLY A 218 17.36 -17.35 3.97
C GLY A 218 17.74 -16.54 2.72
N ALA A 219 17.99 -17.23 1.60
CA ALA A 219 18.31 -16.57 0.32
C ALA A 219 17.11 -15.79 -0.24
N PHE A 220 15.90 -16.36 -0.16
CA PHE A 220 14.66 -15.68 -0.55
C PHE A 220 14.39 -14.44 0.29
N ARG A 221 14.53 -14.52 1.62
CA ARG A 221 14.40 -13.34 2.49
C ARG A 221 15.40 -12.25 2.12
N ALA A 222 16.68 -12.61 1.97
CA ALA A 222 17.70 -11.65 1.56
C ALA A 222 17.44 -11.05 0.17
N TRP A 223 16.69 -11.73 -0.71
CA TRP A 223 16.19 -11.18 -1.97
C TRP A 223 14.98 -10.25 -1.77
N ALA A 224 13.99 -10.65 -0.97
CA ALA A 224 12.81 -9.86 -0.65
C ALA A 224 13.19 -8.53 0.03
N ASP A 225 14.07 -8.56 1.03
CA ASP A 225 14.63 -7.39 1.70
C ASP A 225 15.23 -6.36 0.69
N ARG A 226 15.73 -6.81 -0.48
CA ARG A 226 16.23 -5.94 -1.56
C ARG A 226 15.13 -5.44 -2.50
N GLN A 227 14.06 -6.21 -2.72
CA GLN A 227 12.87 -5.75 -3.45
C GLN A 227 12.06 -4.74 -2.64
N GLU A 228 12.14 -4.81 -1.31
CA GLU A 228 11.35 -4.00 -0.37
C GLU A 228 12.12 -2.79 0.16
N ALA A 229 13.47 -2.81 0.11
CA ALA A 229 14.32 -1.68 0.46
C ALA A 229 13.82 -0.36 -0.16
N PRO A 230 13.71 0.76 0.59
CA PRO A 230 13.15 2.01 0.09
C PRO A 230 13.84 2.48 -1.20
N GLY A 231 13.03 2.87 -2.18
CA GLY A 231 13.52 3.36 -3.48
C GLY A 231 14.19 4.74 -3.40
N GLY A 232 14.29 5.41 -4.55
CA GLY A 232 14.71 6.80 -4.64
C GLY A 232 13.89 7.70 -3.69
N ARG A 233 14.45 8.84 -3.29
CA ARG A 233 13.74 9.82 -2.46
C ARG A 233 13.44 11.08 -3.23
N ALA A 234 12.30 11.71 -2.95
CA ALA A 234 11.92 12.97 -3.54
C ALA A 234 11.56 14.03 -2.49
N ALA A 235 11.49 15.29 -2.92
CA ALA A 235 10.87 16.39 -2.20
C ALA A 235 10.06 17.24 -3.16
N LEU A 236 8.93 17.80 -2.71
CA LEU A 236 8.14 18.78 -3.46
C LEU A 236 8.19 20.15 -2.74
N ARG A 237 8.01 21.23 -3.50
CA ARG A 237 7.92 22.60 -2.98
C ARG A 237 7.08 23.50 -3.86
N GLY A 238 6.64 24.62 -3.30
CA GLY A 238 6.30 25.82 -4.06
C GLY A 238 7.49 26.80 -4.10
N GLU A 239 7.83 27.31 -5.28
CA GLU A 239 8.84 28.35 -5.49
C GLU A 239 8.29 29.48 -6.37
N ARG A 240 8.56 30.75 -6.01
CA ARG A 240 8.04 31.91 -6.76
C ARG A 240 8.68 31.94 -8.16
N PRO A 241 7.90 31.98 -9.26
CA PRO A 241 8.44 32.10 -10.61
C PRO A 241 9.26 33.39 -10.79
N GLU A 242 10.33 33.34 -11.58
CA GLU A 242 11.25 34.48 -11.81
C GLU A 242 10.60 35.65 -12.57
N ARG A 243 9.39 35.46 -13.12
CA ARG A 243 8.57 36.47 -13.82
C ARG A 243 7.22 36.70 -13.14
N ALA A 244 7.16 36.43 -11.83
CA ALA A 244 5.97 36.59 -10.98
C ALA A 244 5.28 37.97 -11.03
N ASP A 245 5.92 38.97 -11.62
CA ASP A 245 5.48 40.37 -11.67
C ASP A 245 5.03 40.80 -13.09
N GLU A 246 5.15 39.90 -14.09
CA GLU A 246 4.73 40.14 -15.49
C GLU A 246 3.27 39.73 -15.76
N ASP A 247 2.70 38.80 -14.96
CA ASP A 247 1.31 38.34 -15.05
C ASP A 247 0.40 39.01 -13.99
N PRO A 248 -0.73 39.64 -14.38
CA PRO A 248 -1.71 40.21 -13.45
C PRO A 248 -2.61 39.11 -12.84
N CYS A 249 -2.07 38.33 -11.89
CA CYS A 249 -2.75 37.19 -11.27
C CYS A 249 -3.80 37.60 -10.21
N LEU A 250 -4.80 36.72 -10.02
CA LEU A 250 -5.81 36.78 -8.93
C LEU A 250 -5.27 36.38 -7.54
N VAL A 251 -3.97 36.13 -7.42
CA VAL A 251 -3.30 35.56 -6.23
C VAL A 251 -2.22 36.52 -5.74
N GLY A 252 -2.03 36.63 -4.42
CA GLY A 252 -1.11 37.61 -3.82
C GLY A 252 0.35 37.48 -4.31
N PRO A 253 1.11 38.59 -4.39
CA PRO A 253 2.39 38.64 -5.10
C PRO A 253 3.45 37.68 -4.54
N ASP A 254 3.46 37.43 -3.23
CA ASP A 254 4.38 36.53 -2.54
C ASP A 254 3.99 35.05 -2.58
N ALA A 255 2.86 34.71 -3.24
CA ALA A 255 2.43 33.32 -3.42
C ALA A 255 3.43 32.52 -4.27
N ARG A 256 3.77 31.34 -3.75
CA ARG A 256 4.73 30.38 -4.31
C ARG A 256 4.06 29.33 -5.17
N TYR A 257 2.88 28.87 -4.75
CA TYR A 257 1.91 28.21 -5.62
C TYR A 257 0.92 29.27 -6.13
N ARG A 258 0.64 29.28 -7.43
CA ARG A 258 -0.20 30.28 -8.09
C ARG A 258 -1.46 29.74 -8.77
N GLY A 259 -1.70 28.43 -8.71
CA GLY A 259 -2.90 27.83 -9.29
C GLY A 259 -4.18 28.32 -8.62
N PRO A 260 -5.29 28.47 -9.38
CA PRO A 260 -6.52 29.08 -8.90
C PRO A 260 -7.26 28.24 -7.85
N GLU A 261 -6.92 26.95 -7.74
CA GLU A 261 -7.66 25.95 -6.97
C GLU A 261 -6.74 25.12 -6.06
N ASN A 262 -7.34 24.48 -5.05
CA ASN A 262 -6.63 23.50 -4.22
C ASN A 262 -6.44 22.21 -5.03
N GLN A 263 -5.23 21.63 -5.01
CA GLN A 263 -4.86 20.48 -5.84
C GLN A 263 -4.09 19.43 -5.00
N LEU A 264 -4.04 18.17 -5.45
CA LEU A 264 -3.25 17.09 -4.85
C LEU A 264 -2.26 16.52 -5.87
N TYR A 265 -1.14 17.23 -6.06
CA TYR A 265 -0.12 16.84 -7.01
C TYR A 265 0.45 15.47 -6.69
N ARG A 266 0.39 14.57 -7.67
CA ARG A 266 1.05 13.25 -7.66
C ARG A 266 2.19 13.25 -8.65
N VAL A 267 3.38 12.89 -8.20
CA VAL A 267 4.53 12.56 -9.05
C VAL A 267 4.75 11.05 -8.94
N GLU A 268 4.73 10.34 -10.06
CA GLU A 268 4.84 8.87 -10.13
C GLU A 268 5.92 8.43 -11.11
N VAL A 269 6.72 7.44 -10.72
CA VAL A 269 7.70 6.78 -11.59
C VAL A 269 6.98 5.90 -12.61
N HIS A 270 7.22 6.15 -13.89
CA HIS A 270 6.62 5.39 -15.00
C HIS A 270 7.56 4.27 -15.45
N ASP A 271 8.65 4.57 -16.16
CA ASP A 271 9.74 3.61 -16.38
C ASP A 271 10.62 3.55 -15.11
N GLY A 272 10.84 2.36 -14.56
CA GLY A 272 11.76 2.15 -13.43
C GLY A 272 13.24 2.08 -13.83
N GLY A 273 14.13 2.02 -12.84
CA GLY A 273 15.58 1.82 -13.00
C GLY A 273 16.43 2.84 -12.24
N THR A 274 17.65 3.09 -12.73
CA THR A 274 18.47 4.23 -12.26
C THR A 274 18.02 5.52 -12.95
N ALA A 275 18.36 6.69 -12.41
CA ALA A 275 18.01 7.99 -13.01
C ALA A 275 18.52 8.23 -14.45
N LYS A 276 19.42 7.40 -14.97
CA LYS A 276 19.81 7.42 -16.41
C LYS A 276 18.65 6.97 -17.32
N ASP A 277 17.84 6.04 -16.82
CA ASP A 277 16.89 5.28 -17.61
C ASP A 277 15.44 5.40 -17.14
N ALA A 278 15.22 5.75 -15.87
CA ALA A 278 13.91 5.94 -15.25
C ALA A 278 13.21 7.25 -15.67
N THR A 279 11.88 7.22 -15.70
CA THR A 279 11.02 8.35 -16.05
C THR A 279 9.92 8.56 -15.01
N PHE A 280 9.30 9.74 -15.03
CA PHE A 280 8.14 10.07 -14.22
C PHE A 280 7.04 10.72 -15.05
N LYS A 281 5.81 10.59 -14.54
CA LYS A 281 4.58 11.25 -14.98
C LYS A 281 3.97 11.97 -13.78
N TRP A 282 3.13 12.97 -14.00
CA TRP A 282 2.47 13.68 -12.91
C TRP A 282 1.07 14.17 -13.29
N SER A 283 0.21 14.34 -12.28
CA SER A 283 -1.13 14.95 -12.40
C SER A 283 -1.39 15.84 -11.18
N ARG A 284 -2.18 16.91 -11.35
CA ARG A 284 -2.58 17.78 -10.23
C ARG A 284 -3.72 17.19 -9.39
N GLU A 285 -4.50 16.25 -9.94
CA GLU A 285 -5.65 15.58 -9.32
C GLU A 285 -5.31 14.15 -8.84
N ASN A 286 -4.09 13.88 -8.38
CA ASN A 286 -3.64 12.53 -7.96
C ASN A 286 -3.80 11.42 -9.04
N GLY A 287 -3.94 11.77 -10.33
CA GLY A 287 -4.26 10.81 -11.40
C GLY A 287 -5.64 10.16 -11.23
N SER A 288 -6.59 10.88 -10.63
CA SER A 288 -8.00 10.46 -10.42
C SER A 288 -8.87 10.57 -11.66
N VAL A 289 -8.47 11.37 -12.66
CA VAL A 289 -9.25 11.65 -13.86
C VAL A 289 -9.17 10.45 -14.83
N LEU A 290 -10.25 9.66 -14.85
CA LEU A 290 -10.40 8.44 -15.65
C LEU A 290 -11.57 8.57 -16.64
N PHE A 291 -11.42 7.99 -17.83
CA PHE A 291 -12.46 7.89 -18.84
C PHE A 291 -12.67 6.41 -19.23
N PRO A 292 -13.77 5.75 -18.81
CA PRO A 292 -14.06 4.37 -19.18
C PRO A 292 -14.22 4.21 -20.69
N VAL A 293 -13.70 3.10 -21.23
CA VAL A 293 -13.67 2.81 -22.67
C VAL A 293 -14.83 1.89 -23.06
N ASP A 294 -15.71 2.37 -23.92
CA ASP A 294 -16.80 1.58 -24.54
C ASP A 294 -16.27 0.74 -25.72
N GLY A 295 -15.22 1.19 -26.42
CA GLY A 295 -14.69 0.49 -27.60
C GLY A 295 -13.33 0.99 -28.11
N LEU A 296 -12.65 0.16 -28.92
CA LEU A 296 -11.31 0.41 -29.46
C LEU A 296 -11.22 -0.01 -30.94
N ASP A 297 -10.93 0.94 -31.82
CA ASP A 297 -10.69 0.74 -33.26
C ASP A 297 -9.36 1.38 -33.68
N GLY A 298 -8.28 0.58 -33.60
CA GLY A 298 -6.92 1.03 -33.89
C GLY A 298 -6.50 2.20 -33.00
N THR A 299 -6.33 3.38 -33.58
CA THR A 299 -5.98 4.60 -32.82
C THR A 299 -7.19 5.33 -32.22
N TRP A 300 -8.42 4.95 -32.57
CA TRP A 300 -9.65 5.55 -32.04
C TRP A 300 -10.16 4.79 -30.82
N VAL A 301 -10.53 5.53 -29.78
CA VAL A 301 -11.06 5.00 -28.52
C VAL A 301 -12.41 5.65 -28.26
N GLU A 302 -13.49 4.87 -28.21
CA GLU A 302 -14.81 5.34 -27.79
C GLU A 302 -14.93 5.29 -26.27
N LEU A 303 -15.48 6.34 -25.68
CA LEU A 303 -15.53 6.55 -24.24
C LEU A 303 -16.98 6.65 -23.75
N ALA A 304 -17.25 6.06 -22.59
CA ALA A 304 -18.56 6.16 -21.92
C ALA A 304 -18.95 7.63 -21.67
N SER A 305 -17.96 8.45 -21.31
CA SER A 305 -18.03 9.91 -21.23
C SER A 305 -16.68 10.54 -21.60
N LEU A 306 -16.72 11.76 -22.13
CA LEU A 306 -15.55 12.61 -22.40
C LEU A 306 -15.17 13.52 -21.22
N GLY A 307 -15.97 13.51 -20.16
CA GLY A 307 -15.98 14.51 -19.10
C GLY A 307 -17.37 15.16 -18.95
N GLY A 308 -17.44 16.26 -18.22
CA GLY A 308 -18.67 17.00 -17.92
C GLY A 308 -18.45 18.34 -17.21
N ASP A 309 -17.21 18.80 -17.08
CA ASP A 309 -16.79 20.10 -16.54
C ASP A 309 -15.42 20.44 -17.11
N ASP A 310 -15.25 21.68 -17.61
CA ASP A 310 -14.15 22.17 -18.46
C ASP A 310 -12.71 21.82 -17.97
N LYS A 311 -12.57 21.46 -16.69
CA LYS A 311 -11.31 21.15 -15.98
C LYS A 311 -11.01 19.66 -15.89
N LEU A 312 -12.03 18.80 -15.81
CA LEU A 312 -11.89 17.34 -15.72
C LEU A 312 -11.99 16.68 -17.10
N ASP A 313 -12.47 17.41 -18.11
CA ASP A 313 -12.55 16.98 -19.50
C ASP A 313 -11.18 16.64 -20.12
N LEU A 314 -11.20 15.76 -21.13
CA LEU A 314 -10.02 15.37 -21.89
C LEU A 314 -9.72 16.39 -23.02
N ASN A 315 -8.47 16.81 -23.18
CA ASN A 315 -8.08 17.85 -24.16
C ASN A 315 -7.06 17.36 -25.19
N VAL A 316 -7.05 17.98 -26.38
CA VAL A 316 -6.05 17.70 -27.42
C VAL A 316 -4.67 18.16 -26.95
N GLY A 317 -3.70 17.23 -26.96
CA GLY A 317 -2.34 17.42 -26.46
C GLY A 317 -2.06 16.72 -25.13
N ASP A 318 -3.09 16.37 -24.37
CA ASP A 318 -2.98 15.69 -23.07
C ASP A 318 -2.26 14.35 -23.17
N ARG A 319 -1.69 13.90 -22.05
CA ARG A 319 -1.16 12.54 -21.90
C ARG A 319 -2.22 11.63 -21.32
N VAL A 320 -2.35 10.45 -21.92
CA VAL A 320 -3.17 9.37 -21.39
C VAL A 320 -2.37 8.08 -21.25
N GLU A 321 -2.61 7.40 -20.16
CA GLU A 321 -2.23 6.01 -19.94
C GLU A 321 -3.45 5.15 -20.28
N PHE A 322 -3.31 4.19 -21.18
CA PHE A 322 -4.39 3.23 -21.47
C PHE A 322 -4.24 2.05 -20.49
N VAL A 323 -5.29 1.79 -19.72
CA VAL A 323 -5.29 0.84 -18.60
C VAL A 323 -6.44 -0.14 -18.74
N ASP A 324 -6.27 -1.34 -18.18
CA ASP A 324 -7.33 -2.24 -17.74
C ASP A 324 -6.93 -2.92 -16.42
N SER A 325 -7.80 -3.77 -15.87
CA SER A 325 -7.55 -4.48 -14.62
C SER A 325 -6.30 -5.36 -14.63
N ALA A 326 -5.89 -5.88 -15.80
CA ALA A 326 -4.67 -6.68 -15.94
C ALA A 326 -3.43 -5.79 -15.91
N TYR A 327 -3.44 -4.66 -16.64
CA TYR A 327 -2.38 -3.65 -16.56
C TYR A 327 -2.15 -3.17 -15.11
N ALA A 328 -3.24 -2.77 -14.44
CA ALA A 328 -3.23 -2.26 -13.07
C ALA A 328 -2.71 -3.29 -12.04
N SER A 329 -2.85 -4.58 -12.34
CA SER A 329 -2.40 -5.68 -11.47
C SER A 329 -1.04 -6.28 -11.86
N ARG A 330 -0.57 -6.09 -13.10
CA ARG A 330 0.78 -6.54 -13.50
C ARG A 330 1.87 -5.55 -13.07
N LEU A 331 1.56 -4.25 -13.01
CA LEU A 331 2.51 -3.14 -12.77
C LEU A 331 3.63 -3.08 -13.83
N GLU A 332 3.30 -3.48 -15.06
CA GLU A 332 4.18 -3.46 -16.22
C GLU A 332 3.82 -2.25 -17.11
N PRO A 333 4.63 -1.18 -17.17
CA PRO A 333 4.23 0.06 -17.80
C PRO A 333 4.21 -0.06 -19.33
N LEU A 334 3.20 0.57 -19.94
CA LEU A 334 3.06 0.74 -21.39
C LEU A 334 3.21 2.22 -21.77
N PRO A 335 3.73 2.54 -22.98
CA PRO A 335 3.96 3.91 -23.40
C PRO A 335 2.73 4.82 -23.28
N LEU A 336 2.91 5.97 -22.63
CA LEU A 336 1.90 7.02 -22.56
C LEU A 336 1.62 7.58 -23.96
N LEU A 337 0.35 7.64 -24.30
CA LEU A 337 -0.15 8.14 -25.57
C LEU A 337 -0.54 9.62 -25.44
N ARG A 338 -0.56 10.34 -26.56
CA ARG A 338 -1.09 11.71 -26.64
C ARG A 338 -2.45 11.68 -27.30
N VAL A 339 -3.41 12.46 -26.78
CA VAL A 339 -4.66 12.77 -27.47
C VAL A 339 -4.36 13.73 -28.63
N GLU A 340 -4.65 13.32 -29.85
CA GLU A 340 -4.40 14.13 -31.06
C GLU A 340 -5.67 14.74 -31.67
N GLU A 341 -6.83 14.18 -31.34
CA GLU A 341 -8.12 14.57 -31.91
C GLU A 341 -9.24 14.11 -30.98
N ILE A 342 -10.33 14.89 -30.92
CA ILE A 342 -11.52 14.58 -30.12
C ILE A 342 -12.74 14.80 -31.00
N ASP A 343 -13.56 13.76 -31.13
CA ASP A 343 -14.84 13.74 -31.83
C ASP A 343 -15.95 13.77 -30.77
N LEU A 344 -16.40 14.99 -30.40
CA LEU A 344 -17.42 15.19 -29.37
C LEU A 344 -18.76 14.49 -29.74
N PRO A 345 -19.29 14.60 -30.99
CA PRO A 345 -20.48 13.85 -31.39
C PRO A 345 -20.32 12.33 -31.32
N GLY A 346 -19.14 11.81 -31.64
CA GLY A 346 -18.82 10.38 -31.59
C GLY A 346 -18.33 9.87 -30.22
N ARG A 347 -18.28 10.71 -29.18
CA ARG A 347 -17.73 10.41 -27.83
C ARG A 347 -16.36 9.70 -27.85
N ARG A 348 -15.50 10.03 -28.82
CA ARG A 348 -14.26 9.26 -29.08
C ARG A 348 -13.05 10.15 -29.29
N VAL A 349 -11.88 9.59 -28.98
CA VAL A 349 -10.60 10.29 -29.11
C VAL A 349 -9.64 9.51 -29.99
N ARG A 350 -8.81 10.22 -30.76
CA ARG A 350 -7.72 9.61 -31.54
C ARG A 350 -6.41 9.78 -30.80
N LEU A 351 -5.74 8.67 -30.55
CA LEU A 351 -4.47 8.62 -29.83
C LEU A 351 -3.29 8.56 -30.81
N SER A 352 -2.11 8.99 -30.35
CA SER A 352 -0.86 9.05 -31.14
C SER A 352 -0.23 7.68 -31.48
N GLY A 353 -0.96 6.59 -31.29
CA GLY A 353 -0.52 5.20 -31.48
C GLY A 353 -1.61 4.24 -31.02
N GLU A 354 -1.57 2.99 -31.51
CA GLU A 354 -2.58 1.97 -31.21
C GLU A 354 -2.34 1.32 -29.82
N PRO A 355 -3.29 1.42 -28.87
CA PRO A 355 -3.25 0.76 -27.57
C PRO A 355 -3.12 -0.77 -27.64
N GLY A 356 -2.59 -1.37 -26.57
CA GLY A 356 -2.55 -2.82 -26.40
C GLY A 356 -1.69 -3.59 -27.42
N THR A 357 -0.96 -2.91 -28.32
CA THR A 357 -0.10 -3.54 -29.33
C THR A 357 1.13 -4.26 -28.75
N GLN A 358 1.35 -4.17 -27.43
CA GLN A 358 2.38 -4.90 -26.70
C GLN A 358 1.75 -5.61 -25.49
N ARG A 359 2.25 -6.82 -25.17
CA ARG A 359 1.84 -7.68 -24.05
C ARG A 359 0.31 -7.93 -23.96
N GLY A 360 -0.17 -8.96 -24.67
CA GLY A 360 -1.48 -9.59 -24.40
C GLY A 360 -2.73 -8.79 -24.81
N GLY A 361 -2.61 -7.59 -25.39
CA GLY A 361 -3.78 -6.87 -25.91
C GLY A 361 -4.54 -6.04 -24.87
N VAL A 362 -3.84 -5.31 -23.98
CA VAL A 362 -4.45 -4.37 -23.02
C VAL A 362 -5.52 -3.51 -23.70
N GLY A 363 -6.73 -3.51 -23.16
CA GLY A 363 -7.88 -2.80 -23.72
C GLY A 363 -8.73 -3.55 -24.75
N ARG A 364 -8.34 -4.76 -25.19
CA ARG A 364 -9.11 -5.58 -26.17
C ARG A 364 -10.11 -6.54 -25.51
N ARG A 365 -10.22 -6.50 -24.18
CA ARG A 365 -11.06 -7.37 -23.34
C ARG A 365 -11.98 -6.51 -22.47
N PRO A 366 -13.25 -6.26 -22.86
CA PRO A 366 -14.16 -5.40 -22.12
C PRO A 366 -14.40 -5.86 -20.67
N GLU A 367 -14.29 -7.16 -20.41
CA GLU A 367 -14.40 -7.78 -19.09
C GLU A 367 -13.21 -7.52 -18.15
N LEU A 368 -12.16 -6.84 -18.63
CA LEU A 368 -11.09 -6.30 -17.80
C LEU A 368 -11.30 -4.81 -17.44
N HIS A 369 -12.43 -4.22 -17.87
CA HIS A 369 -12.84 -2.84 -17.61
C HIS A 369 -11.78 -1.80 -18.00
N PRO A 370 -11.58 -1.57 -19.31
CA PRO A 370 -10.58 -0.64 -19.80
C PRO A 370 -10.95 0.84 -19.59
N TYR A 371 -9.95 1.68 -19.35
CA TYR A 371 -10.09 3.13 -19.20
C TYR A 371 -8.83 3.89 -19.64
N LEU A 372 -9.00 5.17 -19.99
CA LEU A 372 -7.90 6.13 -20.11
C LEU A 372 -7.70 6.85 -18.77
N ARG A 373 -6.45 7.03 -18.30
CA ARG A 373 -6.09 7.90 -17.18
C ARG A 373 -5.34 9.13 -17.67
N ARG A 374 -5.78 10.34 -17.30
CA ARG A 374 -5.13 11.62 -17.66
C ARG A 374 -3.84 11.86 -16.88
N TRP A 375 -2.85 12.48 -17.54
CA TRP A 375 -1.59 12.97 -16.97
C TRP A 375 -1.26 14.35 -17.57
N ASP A 376 -0.71 15.25 -16.75
CA ASP A 376 -0.62 16.69 -17.05
C ASP A 376 0.69 17.14 -17.73
N HIS A 377 1.71 16.28 -17.79
CA HIS A 377 3.02 16.68 -18.31
C HIS A 377 2.99 16.88 -19.84
N ARG A 378 3.32 18.09 -20.29
CA ARG A 378 3.37 18.46 -21.71
C ARG A 378 4.79 18.31 -22.31
N ASP A 379 4.85 18.10 -23.62
CA ASP A 379 6.12 18.06 -24.37
C ASP A 379 6.88 19.38 -24.21
N GLY A 380 8.06 19.35 -23.58
CA GLY A 380 9.01 20.46 -23.59
C GLY A 380 9.09 21.34 -22.34
N HIS A 381 8.54 20.94 -21.19
CA HIS A 381 8.77 21.62 -19.90
C HIS A 381 10.24 21.50 -19.42
N ARG A 382 11.14 22.27 -20.04
CA ARG A 382 12.45 22.64 -19.47
C ARG A 382 12.49 24.16 -19.31
N ARG A 383 13.03 24.65 -18.19
CA ARG A 383 13.44 26.06 -18.07
C ARG A 383 14.32 26.41 -19.27
N PRO A 384 14.09 27.53 -19.99
CA PRO A 384 15.05 28.02 -20.96
C PRO A 384 16.35 28.31 -20.22
N SER A 385 17.47 27.72 -20.67
CA SER A 385 18.74 27.88 -19.95
C SER A 385 19.21 29.34 -20.02
N SER A 386 19.27 29.99 -18.87
CA SER A 386 19.73 31.37 -18.68
C SER A 386 21.26 31.44 -18.82
N GLY A 387 21.75 31.17 -20.02
CA GLY A 387 23.17 31.12 -20.36
C GLY A 387 23.36 30.78 -21.83
N ALA A 388 23.86 31.75 -22.61
CA ALA A 388 24.02 31.62 -24.06
C ALA A 388 25.20 30.70 -24.44
N GLY A 389 25.01 29.39 -24.31
CA GLY A 389 25.95 28.37 -24.79
C GLY A 389 25.34 27.54 -25.93
N ARG A 390 25.81 27.73 -27.17
CA ARG A 390 25.44 26.89 -28.32
C ARG A 390 26.12 25.51 -28.24
N GLY A 391 25.71 24.70 -27.28
CA GLY A 391 26.00 23.27 -27.22
C GLY A 391 24.77 22.47 -27.63
N THR A 392 24.82 21.80 -28.78
CA THR A 392 23.73 20.91 -29.25
C THR A 392 23.75 19.58 -28.50
N ALA A 393 23.51 19.62 -27.19
CA ALA A 393 23.09 18.44 -26.44
C ALA A 393 21.70 18.07 -26.93
N ALA A 394 21.63 17.11 -27.86
CA ALA A 394 20.36 16.62 -28.40
C ALA A 394 19.47 16.18 -27.24
N ALA A 395 18.27 16.77 -27.14
CA ALA A 395 17.33 16.40 -26.10
C ALA A 395 17.01 14.90 -26.25
N ALA A 396 17.23 14.14 -25.18
CA ALA A 396 16.71 12.78 -25.10
C ALA A 396 15.19 12.88 -25.30
N ARG A 397 14.67 12.23 -26.34
CA ARG A 397 13.23 12.16 -26.57
C ARG A 397 12.59 11.49 -25.35
N PRO A 398 11.38 11.92 -24.92
CA PRO A 398 10.60 11.22 -23.90
C PRO A 398 10.59 9.72 -24.18
N ARG A 399 11.14 8.91 -23.26
CA ARG A 399 10.93 7.46 -23.28
C ARG A 399 9.51 7.22 -22.80
N SER A 400 8.81 6.29 -23.46
CA SER A 400 7.45 5.90 -23.07
C SER A 400 6.45 7.08 -22.94
N GLY A 401 6.71 8.22 -23.61
CA GLY A 401 5.92 9.45 -23.48
C GLY A 401 6.03 10.19 -22.13
N ALA A 402 6.96 9.79 -21.26
CA ALA A 402 7.15 10.29 -19.90
C ALA A 402 8.40 11.19 -19.74
N VAL A 403 8.47 11.93 -18.62
CA VAL A 403 9.54 12.90 -18.32
C VAL A 403 10.76 12.18 -17.72
N PRO A 404 12.00 12.38 -18.20
CA PRO A 404 13.16 11.73 -17.59
C PRO A 404 13.44 12.24 -16.18
N ILE A 405 13.82 11.33 -15.26
CA ILE A 405 14.27 11.71 -13.92
C ILE A 405 15.66 12.36 -14.00
N GLU A 406 15.87 13.48 -13.32
CA GLU A 406 17.14 14.21 -13.28
C GLU A 406 17.50 14.55 -11.82
N GLU A 407 18.41 13.76 -11.23
CA GLU A 407 18.74 13.87 -9.80
C GLU A 407 19.52 15.13 -9.42
N GLY A 408 19.31 15.58 -8.18
CA GLY A 408 20.12 16.64 -7.58
C GLY A 408 19.76 18.05 -8.03
N ARG A 409 18.61 18.24 -8.69
CA ARG A 409 18.07 19.55 -9.07
C ARG A 409 16.54 19.58 -8.92
N TRP A 410 15.99 20.78 -8.84
CA TRP A 410 14.55 21.01 -8.90
C TRP A 410 14.08 21.02 -10.35
N LEU A 411 12.96 20.35 -10.61
CA LEU A 411 12.29 20.22 -11.90
C LEU A 411 10.90 20.84 -11.78
N PRO A 412 10.51 21.78 -12.67
CA PRO A 412 9.19 22.39 -12.63
C PRO A 412 8.11 21.42 -13.11
N LEU A 413 6.95 21.48 -12.45
CA LEU A 413 5.71 20.86 -12.91
C LEU A 413 4.87 21.94 -13.62
N GLU A 414 4.08 22.70 -12.85
CA GLU A 414 3.30 23.88 -13.24
C GLU A 414 3.16 24.82 -12.03
N ASP A 415 2.63 26.04 -12.22
CA ASP A 415 2.13 26.95 -11.17
C ASP A 415 3.04 27.23 -9.95
N GLY A 416 4.35 27.09 -10.14
CA GLY A 416 5.37 27.25 -9.10
C GLY A 416 5.67 25.99 -8.29
N VAL A 417 5.01 24.87 -8.57
CA VAL A 417 5.32 23.55 -8.00
C VAL A 417 6.57 22.99 -8.68
N GLU A 418 7.56 22.61 -7.87
CA GLU A 418 8.78 21.92 -8.33
C GLU A 418 9.00 20.62 -7.53
N VAL A 419 9.53 19.59 -8.18
CA VAL A 419 9.97 18.33 -7.57
C VAL A 419 11.50 18.19 -7.63
N TYR A 420 12.10 17.60 -6.62
CA TYR A 420 13.53 17.28 -6.53
C TYR A 420 13.71 15.79 -6.28
N PHE A 421 14.59 15.14 -7.03
CA PHE A 421 14.97 13.74 -6.81
C PHE A 421 16.38 13.66 -6.16
N ALA A 422 16.52 12.84 -5.13
CA ALA A 422 17.79 12.59 -4.44
C ALA A 422 18.80 11.88 -5.34
N LYS A 423 20.11 12.07 -5.08
CA LYS A 423 21.18 11.46 -5.87
C LYS A 423 21.42 9.99 -5.49
N GLY A 424 21.63 9.14 -6.48
CA GLY A 424 21.89 7.71 -6.30
C GLY A 424 20.63 6.89 -6.01
N GLY A 425 19.46 7.34 -6.47
CA GLY A 425 18.21 6.63 -6.33
C GLY A 425 18.08 5.44 -7.29
N THR A 426 17.35 4.43 -6.85
CA THR A 426 16.77 3.39 -7.72
C THR A 426 15.26 3.50 -7.63
N TYR A 427 14.60 3.65 -8.76
CA TYR A 427 13.20 4.01 -8.89
C TYR A 427 12.41 2.80 -9.39
N ARG A 428 11.31 2.42 -8.73
CA ARG A 428 10.42 1.33 -9.18
C ARG A 428 9.20 1.93 -9.88
N THR A 429 8.70 1.31 -10.94
CA THR A 429 7.42 1.71 -11.55
C THR A 429 6.31 1.69 -10.49
N GLY A 430 5.54 2.77 -10.40
CA GLY A 430 4.50 2.94 -9.39
C GLY A 430 5.00 3.46 -8.02
N ASP A 431 6.30 3.72 -7.84
CA ASP A 431 6.77 4.61 -6.76
C ASP A 431 6.17 6.00 -6.98
N PHE A 432 5.56 6.60 -5.95
CA PHE A 432 4.97 7.93 -6.08
C PHE A 432 5.09 8.79 -4.81
N TRP A 433 4.94 10.10 -4.98
CA TRP A 433 4.83 11.08 -3.91
C TRP A 433 3.61 11.97 -4.17
N VAL A 434 2.90 12.35 -3.11
CA VAL A 434 1.79 13.31 -3.19
C VAL A 434 2.04 14.54 -2.34
N ALA A 435 1.66 15.72 -2.82
CA ALA A 435 1.74 16.98 -2.08
C ALA A 435 0.51 17.85 -2.36
N ALA A 436 -0.15 18.33 -1.32
CA ALA A 436 -1.33 19.15 -1.48
C ALA A 436 -0.95 20.62 -1.71
N ALA A 437 -1.42 21.23 -2.79
CA ALA A 437 -1.23 22.65 -3.07
C ALA A 437 -2.48 23.43 -2.66
N ARG A 438 -2.29 24.62 -2.05
CA ARG A 438 -3.38 25.42 -1.46
C ARG A 438 -3.29 26.89 -1.85
N THR A 439 -4.21 27.34 -2.71
CA THR A 439 -4.32 28.73 -3.15
C THR A 439 -4.44 29.70 -1.97
N ALA A 440 -5.21 29.34 -0.94
CA ALA A 440 -5.40 30.17 0.27
C ALA A 440 -4.12 30.40 1.09
N THR A 441 -3.08 29.59 0.90
CA THR A 441 -1.76 29.77 1.52
C THR A 441 -0.67 30.22 0.52
N GLY A 442 -0.98 30.21 -0.78
CA GLY A 442 -0.01 30.34 -1.85
C GLY A 442 1.15 29.34 -1.74
N SER A 443 0.92 28.12 -1.26
CA SER A 443 1.99 27.17 -0.93
C SER A 443 1.61 25.69 -1.11
N VAL A 444 2.61 24.80 -0.93
CA VAL A 444 2.48 23.34 -1.00
C VAL A 444 2.72 22.74 0.40
N GLU A 445 1.79 21.91 0.85
CA GLU A 445 1.89 21.10 2.08
C GLU A 445 2.92 19.98 1.87
N TRP A 446 4.13 20.15 2.41
CA TRP A 446 5.19 19.15 2.40
C TRP A 446 5.96 19.14 3.73
N PRO A 447 6.51 18.01 4.22
CA PRO A 447 7.33 17.99 5.43
C PRO A 447 8.60 18.85 5.30
N LEU A 448 8.83 19.73 6.27
CA LEU A 448 9.97 20.66 6.31
C LEU A 448 10.88 20.39 7.52
N ASP A 449 12.16 20.72 7.40
CA ASP A 449 13.06 20.80 8.56
C ASP A 449 12.87 22.10 9.37
N ALA A 450 13.57 22.22 10.50
CA ALA A 450 13.55 23.40 11.35
C ALA A 450 14.06 24.70 10.66
N ALA A 451 14.77 24.57 9.54
CA ALA A 451 15.20 25.68 8.68
C ALA A 451 14.24 25.93 7.50
N ARG A 452 13.02 25.37 7.55
CA ARG A 452 11.94 25.49 6.55
C ARG A 452 12.30 24.89 5.17
N ARG A 453 13.27 23.97 5.10
CA ARG A 453 13.69 23.30 3.86
C ARG A 453 12.91 22.00 3.65
N PRO A 454 12.46 21.67 2.42
CA PRO A 454 11.80 20.40 2.12
C PRO A 454 12.63 19.17 2.52
N LEU A 455 12.00 18.24 3.24
CA LEU A 455 12.61 16.95 3.62
C LEU A 455 12.49 15.92 2.49
N LEU A 456 13.49 15.02 2.39
CA LEU A 456 13.53 13.92 1.41
C LEU A 456 12.73 12.71 1.88
N GLN A 457 11.53 12.54 1.30
CA GLN A 457 10.63 11.44 1.63
C GLN A 457 10.91 10.21 0.77
N ALA A 458 10.72 9.04 1.38
CA ALA A 458 10.50 7.79 0.64
C ALA A 458 9.21 7.91 -0.20
N PRO A 459 9.03 7.11 -1.26
CA PRO A 459 7.76 7.09 -1.97
C PRO A 459 6.64 6.63 -1.02
N ALA A 460 5.47 7.24 -1.13
CA ALA A 460 4.21 6.70 -0.62
C ALA A 460 3.67 5.59 -1.55
N GLY A 461 4.60 4.86 -2.18
CA GLY A 461 4.39 4.00 -3.34
C GLY A 461 3.65 2.71 -3.02
N ILE A 462 3.60 1.82 -4.02
CA ILE A 462 3.06 0.47 -3.83
C ILE A 462 4.06 -0.32 -2.97
N ALA A 463 3.70 -0.55 -1.71
CA ALA A 463 4.42 -1.48 -0.85
C ALA A 463 4.23 -2.91 -1.39
N LEU A 464 5.32 -3.50 -1.88
CA LEU A 464 5.37 -4.91 -2.25
C LEU A 464 5.79 -5.72 -1.01
N HIS A 465 5.23 -6.91 -0.86
CA HIS A 465 5.48 -7.83 0.24
C HIS A 465 5.61 -9.26 -0.30
N HIS A 466 6.52 -10.06 0.25
CA HIS A 466 6.88 -11.35 -0.35
C HIS A 466 6.96 -12.51 0.65
N ALA A 467 6.51 -13.70 0.24
CA ALA A 467 6.66 -14.94 1.00
C ALA A 467 7.00 -16.15 0.11
N PRO A 468 7.94 -17.03 0.48
CA PRO A 468 8.21 -18.26 -0.24
C PRO A 468 7.09 -19.27 0.03
N LEU A 469 6.64 -19.99 -1.00
CA LEU A 469 5.56 -20.98 -0.91
C LEU A 469 6.06 -22.40 -1.11
N ALA A 470 6.88 -22.65 -2.14
CA ALA A 470 7.47 -23.96 -2.39
C ALA A 470 8.80 -23.89 -3.14
N LEU A 471 9.62 -24.93 -3.02
CA LEU A 471 10.74 -25.23 -3.91
C LEU A 471 10.31 -26.40 -4.83
N ILE A 472 10.28 -26.17 -6.14
CA ILE A 472 10.02 -27.22 -7.14
C ILE A 472 11.37 -27.75 -7.62
N ARG A 473 11.66 -29.01 -7.32
CA ARG A 473 12.90 -29.72 -7.69
C ARG A 473 12.77 -30.55 -8.96
N GLY A 474 11.55 -30.78 -9.44
CA GLY A 474 11.22 -31.57 -10.63
C GLY A 474 9.74 -31.95 -10.64
N GLU A 475 9.29 -32.62 -11.71
CA GLU A 475 7.87 -32.93 -11.97
C GLU A 475 7.12 -33.59 -10.81
N GLY A 476 7.80 -34.45 -10.03
CA GLY A 476 7.22 -35.14 -8.86
C GLY A 476 7.83 -34.73 -7.51
N GLY A 477 8.51 -33.59 -7.43
CA GLY A 477 9.30 -33.19 -6.26
C GLY A 477 9.11 -31.73 -5.86
N SER A 478 8.04 -31.43 -5.12
CA SER A 478 7.89 -30.15 -4.41
C SER A 478 8.33 -30.26 -2.94
N VAL A 479 8.76 -29.15 -2.37
CA VAL A 479 9.06 -28.99 -0.93
C VAL A 479 8.34 -27.74 -0.43
N ASP A 480 7.50 -27.89 0.59
CA ASP A 480 6.70 -26.80 1.16
C ASP A 480 7.60 -25.79 1.90
N LEU A 481 7.50 -24.51 1.54
CA LEU A 481 8.22 -23.40 2.15
C LEU A 481 7.31 -22.44 2.94
N ARG A 482 6.04 -22.79 3.14
CA ARG A 482 5.12 -21.99 3.99
C ARG A 482 5.49 -22.12 5.46
N LEU A 483 4.89 -21.27 6.31
CA LEU A 483 4.93 -21.39 7.77
C LEU A 483 3.51 -21.53 8.32
N ALA A 484 3.33 -22.34 9.37
CA ALA A 484 2.01 -22.67 9.91
C ALA A 484 1.93 -22.54 11.45
N PHE A 485 1.20 -21.52 11.92
CA PHE A 485 1.01 -21.24 13.36
C PHE A 485 -0.23 -21.94 13.93
N GLY A 486 -0.15 -22.37 15.19
CA GLY A 486 -1.34 -22.76 15.96
C GLY A 486 -1.97 -21.53 16.65
N PRO A 487 -3.11 -21.67 17.33
CA PRO A 487 -3.62 -20.62 18.22
C PRO A 487 -2.52 -20.13 19.17
N LEU A 488 -2.25 -18.82 19.15
CA LEU A 488 -1.16 -18.20 19.93
C LEU A 488 -1.62 -17.81 21.34
N ALA A 489 -2.91 -17.58 21.52
CA ALA A 489 -3.53 -17.63 22.85
C ALA A 489 -3.51 -19.09 23.34
N GLY A 490 -3.13 -19.28 24.61
CA GLY A 490 -3.26 -20.58 25.26
C GLY A 490 -4.72 -21.05 25.30
N ALA A 491 -4.92 -22.37 25.46
CA ALA A 491 -6.27 -22.92 25.61
C ALA A 491 -6.94 -22.32 26.86
N ILE A 492 -7.89 -21.41 26.66
CA ILE A 492 -8.70 -20.85 27.74
C ILE A 492 -9.52 -22.01 28.32
N PRO A 493 -9.39 -22.34 29.61
CA PRO A 493 -10.19 -23.39 30.22
C PRO A 493 -11.66 -22.97 30.21
N ALA A 494 -12.57 -23.94 30.08
CA ALA A 494 -13.99 -23.68 30.30
C ALA A 494 -14.17 -23.20 31.74
N ALA A 495 -14.83 -22.06 31.94
CA ALA A 495 -15.16 -21.55 33.25
C ALA A 495 -15.99 -22.59 34.02
N SER A 496 -15.60 -22.87 35.26
CA SER A 496 -16.28 -23.84 36.11
C SER A 496 -17.69 -23.37 36.46
N GLU A 497 -18.57 -24.31 36.83
CA GLU A 497 -19.91 -23.98 37.33
C GLU A 497 -19.86 -23.04 38.54
N ALA A 498 -18.78 -23.09 39.34
CA ALA A 498 -18.54 -22.23 40.49
C ALA A 498 -18.14 -20.80 40.09
N GLU A 499 -17.25 -20.63 39.11
CA GLU A 499 -16.90 -19.31 38.57
C GLU A 499 -18.11 -18.65 37.90
N LEU A 500 -18.84 -19.42 37.08
CA LEU A 500 -20.09 -18.96 36.45
C LEU A 500 -21.20 -18.68 37.49
N ALA A 501 -21.20 -19.34 38.65
CA ALA A 501 -22.10 -19.01 39.75
C ALA A 501 -21.70 -17.74 40.49
N ALA A 502 -20.39 -17.52 40.70
CA ALA A 502 -19.88 -16.29 41.29
C ALA A 502 -20.14 -15.06 40.39
N GLU A 503 -19.98 -15.19 39.07
CA GLU A 503 -20.33 -14.13 38.11
C GLU A 503 -21.84 -13.80 38.12
N ARG A 504 -22.71 -14.81 38.25
CA ARG A 504 -24.16 -14.59 38.40
C ARG A 504 -24.46 -13.88 39.72
N GLN A 505 -23.94 -14.38 40.83
CA GLN A 505 -24.13 -13.75 42.15
C GLN A 505 -23.62 -12.30 42.17
N ALA A 506 -22.46 -12.01 41.55
CA ALA A 506 -21.95 -10.66 41.45
C ALA A 506 -22.89 -9.72 40.67
N ARG A 507 -23.46 -10.17 39.55
CA ARG A 507 -24.49 -9.41 38.81
C ARG A 507 -25.78 -9.26 39.58
N ASP A 508 -26.22 -10.29 40.29
CA ASP A 508 -27.45 -10.25 41.09
C ASP A 508 -27.28 -9.29 42.28
N GLU A 509 -26.09 -9.23 42.89
CA GLU A 509 -25.72 -8.27 43.94
C GLU A 509 -25.57 -6.83 43.40
N GLU A 510 -24.96 -6.65 42.23
CA GLU A 510 -24.85 -5.36 41.54
C GLU A 510 -26.24 -4.80 41.17
N ALA A 511 -27.10 -5.64 40.57
CA ALA A 511 -28.49 -5.29 40.26
C ALA A 511 -29.35 -5.05 41.51
N ALA A 512 -29.10 -5.77 42.62
CA ALA A 512 -29.76 -5.51 43.90
C ALA A 512 -29.34 -4.17 44.52
N ALA A 513 -28.08 -3.76 44.34
CA ALA A 513 -27.57 -2.47 44.76
C ALA A 513 -28.14 -1.32 43.91
N GLU A 514 -28.17 -1.47 42.58
CA GLU A 514 -28.76 -0.46 41.67
C GLU A 514 -30.28 -0.32 41.85
N SER A 515 -30.99 -1.41 42.14
CA SER A 515 -32.45 -1.40 42.39
C SER A 515 -32.84 -0.97 43.82
N GLY A 516 -31.87 -0.73 44.71
CA GLY A 516 -32.12 -0.21 46.05
C GLY A 516 -32.88 -1.16 46.99
N ALA A 517 -32.77 -2.47 46.78
CA ALA A 517 -33.50 -3.46 47.58
C ALA A 517 -33.03 -3.45 49.06
N PRO A 518 -33.95 -3.38 50.05
CA PRO A 518 -33.57 -3.20 51.45
C PRO A 518 -32.92 -4.46 52.05
N ASN A 519 -31.69 -4.31 52.54
CA ASN A 519 -30.94 -5.36 53.23
C ASN A 519 -31.63 -5.73 54.56
N PRO A 520 -32.02 -7.01 54.79
CA PRO A 520 -32.78 -7.42 55.98
C PRO A 520 -32.02 -7.31 57.30
N ARG A 521 -30.72 -6.95 57.30
CA ARG A 521 -29.93 -6.75 58.53
C ARG A 521 -30.15 -5.40 59.22
N SER A 522 -30.82 -4.43 58.60
CA SER A 522 -30.93 -3.06 59.12
C SER A 522 -32.15 -2.78 60.03
N GLN A 523 -32.84 -3.81 60.55
CA GLN A 523 -33.96 -3.62 61.49
C GLN A 523 -33.53 -3.43 62.96
N THR A 524 -32.24 -3.49 63.27
CA THR A 524 -31.71 -3.40 64.64
C THR A 524 -31.30 -2.00 65.09
N SER A 525 -31.10 -1.03 64.19
CA SER A 525 -30.76 0.35 64.57
C SER A 525 -31.98 1.17 64.97
N THR A 526 -33.08 1.09 64.21
CA THR A 526 -34.33 1.83 64.47
C THR A 526 -35.08 1.41 65.74
N ALA A 527 -34.69 0.30 66.37
CA ALA A 527 -35.17 -0.07 67.71
C ALA A 527 -34.31 0.54 68.84
N ALA A 528 -33.02 0.79 68.60
CA ALA A 528 -32.09 1.30 69.60
C ALA A 528 -32.17 2.82 69.79
N GLU A 529 -32.57 3.56 68.75
CA GLU A 529 -32.71 5.03 68.79
C GLU A 529 -34.00 5.49 69.49
N ALA A 530 -34.93 4.58 69.79
CA ALA A 530 -36.20 4.89 70.45
C ALA A 530 -36.17 4.78 71.99
N GLU A 531 -35.20 4.08 72.57
CA GLU A 531 -35.07 3.91 74.04
C GLU A 531 -34.10 4.93 74.69
N ALA A 532 -33.59 5.91 73.91
CA ALA A 532 -32.54 6.83 74.34
C ALA A 532 -33.02 8.27 74.68
N GLU A 533 -34.29 8.62 74.45
CA GLU A 533 -34.81 9.98 74.68
C GLU A 533 -35.58 10.18 76.00
N GLU A 534 -35.81 9.13 76.81
CA GLU A 534 -36.63 9.21 78.04
C GLU A 534 -35.84 9.11 79.37
N GLU A 535 -34.61 9.62 79.43
CA GLU A 535 -33.94 9.88 80.73
C GLU A 535 -33.13 11.19 80.73
N THR A 536 -33.75 12.28 81.19
CA THR A 536 -33.09 13.58 81.41
C THR A 536 -33.19 14.00 82.89
N GLY A 537 -32.05 14.15 83.56
CA GLY A 537 -32.00 14.23 85.03
C GLY A 537 -30.73 14.86 85.62
N GLU A 538 -30.52 16.15 85.34
CA GLU A 538 -29.83 17.14 86.19
C GLU A 538 -28.51 16.76 86.93
N TRP A 539 -27.36 17.24 86.43
CA TRP A 539 -26.30 17.79 87.32
C TRP A 539 -25.48 18.91 86.65
N THR A 540 -24.76 19.71 87.45
CA THR A 540 -24.22 21.03 87.04
C THR A 540 -22.76 21.30 87.46
N GLY A 541 -22.05 22.09 86.65
CA GLY A 541 -20.70 22.63 86.86
C GLY A 541 -19.96 22.81 85.51
N GLU A 542 -19.67 24.00 84.99
CA GLU A 542 -18.69 25.03 85.41
C GLU A 542 -17.22 24.53 85.49
N TRP A 543 -16.21 25.22 84.91
CA TRP A 543 -16.20 26.42 84.04
C TRP A 543 -14.82 26.58 83.33
N THR A 544 -14.79 27.12 82.10
CA THR A 544 -13.59 27.64 81.35
C THR A 544 -12.38 26.69 81.08
N GLY A 545 -11.51 26.95 80.09
CA GLY A 545 -11.55 27.96 79.02
C GLY A 545 -10.24 28.03 78.19
N GLU A 546 -10.36 28.44 76.92
CA GLU A 546 -9.36 28.97 75.96
C GLU A 546 -7.93 28.38 75.78
N GLY A 547 -7.45 28.41 74.52
CA GLY A 547 -6.05 28.77 74.22
C GLY A 547 -5.13 27.67 73.65
N ALA A 548 -5.16 27.46 72.33
CA ALA A 548 -4.25 26.52 71.64
C ALA A 548 -2.87 27.13 71.32
N GLY A 549 -1.81 26.29 71.22
CA GLY A 549 -0.53 26.71 70.63
C GLY A 549 0.60 25.67 70.62
N LYS A 550 1.41 25.73 69.54
CA LYS A 550 2.73 25.08 69.31
C LYS A 550 2.77 23.54 69.11
N VAL A 551 3.85 22.95 68.56
CA VAL A 551 4.67 23.25 67.34
C VAL A 551 5.75 22.15 67.14
N ALA A 552 6.02 21.78 65.88
CA ALA A 552 7.19 21.02 65.38
C ALA A 552 7.41 19.54 65.81
N GLY A 553 8.08 18.80 64.90
CA GLY A 553 8.70 17.48 65.08
C GLY A 553 9.84 17.32 64.06
N LYS A 554 10.92 16.59 64.38
CA LYS A 554 12.21 16.72 63.64
C LYS A 554 13.14 15.48 63.70
N ALA A 555 13.38 14.86 62.54
CA ALA A 555 14.59 14.14 62.08
C ALA A 555 15.10 12.86 62.81
N ALA A 556 16.12 12.25 62.16
CA ALA A 556 16.94 11.07 62.48
C ALA A 556 16.28 9.68 62.27
N ASP A 557 16.85 8.63 61.63
CA ASP A 557 18.19 8.29 61.03
C ASP A 557 19.12 7.36 61.86
N GLU A 558 19.39 6.15 61.34
CA GLU A 558 20.48 5.16 61.62
C GLU A 558 20.48 4.13 60.43
N VAL A 559 21.58 3.81 59.73
CA VAL A 559 22.81 3.02 60.08
C VAL A 559 22.52 1.51 60.26
N ALA A 560 23.15 0.52 59.58
CA ALA A 560 24.04 0.40 58.38
C ALA A 560 23.99 -1.09 57.90
N ASP A 561 24.83 -1.74 57.04
CA ASP A 561 26.09 -1.46 56.31
C ASP A 561 26.31 -2.57 55.20
N ASP A 562 27.54 -2.72 54.68
CA ASP A 562 28.23 -3.95 54.18
C ASP A 562 28.33 -4.29 52.64
N GLY A 563 29.58 -4.48 52.17
CA GLY A 563 30.05 -5.22 50.95
C GLY A 563 29.47 -4.87 49.55
N ALA A 564 30.08 -4.11 48.63
CA ALA A 564 31.48 -3.70 48.35
C ALA A 564 32.45 -4.76 47.79
N SER A 565 32.68 -4.76 46.47
CA SER A 565 34.03 -4.80 45.85
C SER A 565 34.00 -4.35 44.39
N ALA A 566 35.13 -3.87 43.85
CA ALA A 566 35.24 -3.40 42.46
C ALA A 566 36.65 -3.61 41.90
N SER A 567 36.74 -3.89 40.60
CA SER A 567 38.00 -3.79 39.82
C SER A 567 37.68 -3.61 38.33
N GLY A 568 38.22 -2.57 37.71
CA GLY A 568 38.15 -2.36 36.26
C GLY A 568 39.52 -2.48 35.60
N SER A 569 39.53 -2.77 34.29
CA SER A 569 40.73 -2.75 33.45
C SER A 569 40.34 -2.46 31.99
N ALA A 570 41.17 -1.69 31.28
CA ALA A 570 40.87 -1.22 29.92
C ALA A 570 41.63 -2.00 28.82
N SER A 571 41.04 -2.03 27.61
CA SER A 571 41.72 -2.27 26.33
C SER A 571 40.90 -1.58 25.23
N THR A 572 41.35 -0.53 24.54
CA THR A 572 42.51 -0.41 23.62
C THR A 572 42.17 -0.88 22.20
N SER A 573 41.98 0.09 21.30
CA SER A 573 41.84 -0.12 19.85
C SER A 573 43.22 -0.23 19.16
N PRO A 574 43.39 -1.08 18.14
CA PRO A 574 44.60 -1.11 17.33
C PRO A 574 44.46 -0.24 16.06
N SER A 575 45.25 0.83 15.95
CA SER A 575 45.59 1.45 14.67
C SER A 575 46.90 0.87 14.16
N ALA A 576 47.01 0.61 12.85
CA ALA A 576 48.22 0.08 12.23
C ALA A 576 48.62 0.92 11.00
N SER A 577 49.74 1.64 11.08
CA SER A 577 50.31 2.38 9.95
C SER A 577 51.83 2.52 10.04
N THR A 578 52.55 1.70 9.26
CA THR A 578 53.95 1.83 8.81
C THR A 578 54.20 0.67 7.83
N GLY A 579 54.91 0.79 6.72
CA GLY A 579 55.58 1.94 6.12
C GLY A 579 56.77 1.46 5.27
N GLY A 580 57.01 2.07 4.10
CA GLY A 580 58.20 1.79 3.29
C GLY A 580 57.93 1.69 1.78
N ALA A 581 58.60 2.55 1.01
CA ALA A 581 58.84 2.35 -0.42
C ALA A 581 60.20 1.67 -0.63
N PRO A 582 60.46 1.08 -1.81
CA PRO A 582 61.37 1.79 -2.72
C PRO A 582 60.88 1.81 -4.18
N GLY A 583 61.42 2.73 -4.97
CA GLY A 583 60.99 2.96 -6.36
C GLY A 583 61.92 2.40 -7.44
N ALA A 584 61.32 1.71 -8.42
CA ALA A 584 61.82 1.50 -9.78
C ALA A 584 60.61 1.20 -10.69
N GLY A 585 60.60 1.47 -12.00
CA GLY A 585 61.60 2.17 -12.81
C GLY A 585 61.52 1.77 -14.29
N ARG A 586 60.91 2.63 -15.13
CA ARG A 586 60.88 2.57 -16.61
C ARG A 586 60.27 1.31 -17.27
N ARG A 587 59.19 1.47 -18.04
CA ARG A 587 59.19 1.39 -19.53
C ARG A 587 57.77 1.47 -20.12
N ALA A 588 57.63 2.21 -21.22
CA ALA A 588 56.66 1.89 -22.27
C ALA A 588 57.24 0.79 -23.18
N PRO A 589 56.40 -0.05 -23.78
CA PRO A 589 55.93 0.22 -25.16
C PRO A 589 54.39 0.14 -25.26
N GLY A 590 53.74 0.45 -26.39
CA GLY A 590 54.23 0.96 -27.67
C GLY A 590 53.19 0.69 -28.77
N ARG A 591 53.17 1.49 -29.84
CA ARG A 591 52.17 1.36 -30.93
C ARG A 591 52.32 0.01 -31.67
N GLY A 592 51.23 -0.74 -31.79
CA GLY A 592 51.10 -1.86 -32.72
C GLY A 592 49.83 -1.69 -33.56
N GLY A 593 49.98 -1.38 -34.86
CA GLY A 593 48.85 -1.20 -35.77
C GLY A 593 49.12 -1.78 -37.16
N ARG A 594 48.22 -2.67 -37.60
CA ARG A 594 47.92 -3.16 -38.96
C ARG A 594 46.52 -3.79 -38.85
N ARG A 595 45.50 -3.50 -39.67
CA ARG A 595 45.34 -3.44 -41.15
C ARG A 595 45.32 -4.80 -41.85
N HIS A 596 44.29 -4.94 -42.70
CA HIS A 596 43.94 -6.02 -43.64
C HIS A 596 43.21 -7.22 -43.01
N GLY A 597 42.19 -7.79 -43.67
CA GLY A 597 41.58 -7.43 -44.97
C GLY A 597 40.42 -6.45 -44.87
#